data_AF-A0A853IP67-F1
#
_entry.id   AF-A0A853IP67-F1
#
_cell.length_a   1.000
_cell.length_b   1.000
_cell.length_c   1.000
_cell.angle_alpha   90.00
_cell.angle_beta   90.00
_cell.angle_gamma   90.00
#
_symmetry.space_group_name_H-M   'P 1'
#
loop_
_entity.id
_entity.type
_entity.pdbx_description
1 polymer ?
#
loop_
_entity_poly.entity_id
_entity_poly.type
_entity_poly.pdbx_seq_one_letter_code
_entity_poly.pdbx_strand_id
1 'polypeptide(L)'
;MPEQRVHQQFIDSADLKYQWAQTLARPIDEAAQALLACVTGGGKVLICGNGASGALAQYMAALMVGGLERVRPELPALALGTDAATLTAVARRGEYADAFAAQVRALGSAGDALLVLSSNGQAVNLVRAAQAAHERDMSVIALTGRGGGELGHMLRDTDVHVCVPHERTPRIHEAHQLVLHCLCDGLDLQLLGDEESRMKRLSLRAAACATLVLAAGLAGCVPAALVGGAVGAGALLMTADRRSGETQEADRTIEAAAGDAVVRALPGRGHVNITSYYRKVLITGEVPSAQDSQLVAAQVRAVPGVAGVVNELAVMPESSTLQRSNDGLITSKVRTRLMNQNGVPAGSIRVTTERGTTYLMGRLTATETALATEVARQTDGVQRVVRVIDLIADPAGAAA
;
A
#
# COMPACT_ATOMS: atom_id res chain seq x y z
N MET A 1 16.58 21.89 15.45
CA MET A 1 15.75 20.71 15.73
C MET A 1 15.74 19.78 14.52
N PRO A 2 16.54 18.69 14.52
CA PRO A 2 16.61 17.74 13.40
C PRO A 2 15.29 17.00 13.13
N GLU A 3 14.54 16.67 14.19
CA GLU A 3 13.26 15.94 14.12
C GLU A 3 12.19 16.70 13.33
N GLN A 4 11.97 17.98 13.64
CA GLN A 4 11.02 18.84 12.92
C GLN A 4 11.35 18.91 11.41
N ARG A 5 12.64 18.94 11.06
CA ARG A 5 13.08 18.93 9.66
C ARG A 5 12.79 17.60 8.97
N VAL A 6 12.95 16.48 9.67
CA VAL A 6 12.59 15.15 9.15
C VAL A 6 11.08 15.08 8.93
N HIS A 7 10.28 15.48 9.92
CA HIS A 7 8.82 15.53 9.78
C HIS A 7 8.40 16.35 8.56
N GLN A 8 8.98 17.55 8.39
CA GLN A 8 8.69 18.38 7.22
C GLN A 8 9.07 17.68 5.90
N GLN A 9 10.19 16.96 5.83
CA GLN A 9 10.53 16.20 4.61
C GLN A 9 9.51 15.12 4.25
N PHE A 10 8.79 14.55 5.23
CA PHE A 10 7.72 13.57 4.98
C PHE A 10 6.44 14.25 4.49
N ILE A 11 6.01 15.33 5.15
CA ILE A 11 4.86 16.14 4.73
C ILE A 11 5.06 16.62 3.29
N ASP A 12 6.21 17.25 3.01
CA ASP A 12 6.54 17.75 1.67
C ASP A 12 6.50 16.63 0.61
N SER A 13 6.96 15.41 0.95
CA SER A 13 6.90 14.26 0.02
C SER A 13 5.47 13.87 -0.30
N ALA A 14 4.63 13.76 0.74
CA ALA A 14 3.27 13.29 0.64
C ALA A 14 2.40 14.27 -0.15
N ASP A 15 2.50 15.56 0.17
CA ASP A 15 1.76 16.63 -0.51
C ASP A 15 2.10 16.68 -2.00
N LEU A 16 3.39 16.60 -2.34
CA LEU A 16 3.84 16.60 -3.73
C LEU A 16 3.31 15.36 -4.49
N LYS A 17 3.38 14.17 -3.90
CA LYS A 17 2.84 12.95 -4.51
C LYS A 17 1.33 13.04 -4.72
N TYR A 18 0.59 13.60 -3.77
CA TYR A 18 -0.83 13.84 -3.90
C TYR A 18 -1.14 14.79 -5.08
N GLN A 19 -0.41 15.90 -5.18
CA GLN A 19 -0.58 16.87 -6.27
C GLN A 19 -0.27 16.28 -7.65
N TRP A 20 0.77 15.45 -7.75
CA TRP A 20 1.21 14.88 -9.02
C TRP A 20 0.37 13.69 -9.49
N ALA A 21 -0.44 13.09 -8.61
CA ALA A 21 -1.20 11.88 -8.91
C ALA A 21 -2.06 12.03 -10.19
N GLN A 22 -2.78 13.15 -10.32
CA GLN A 22 -3.62 13.39 -11.50
C GLN A 22 -2.81 13.65 -12.77
N THR A 23 -1.70 14.39 -12.67
CA THR A 23 -0.91 14.79 -13.84
C THR A 23 -0.02 13.67 -14.37
N LEU A 24 0.47 12.80 -13.49
CA LEU A 24 1.38 11.72 -13.85
C LEU A 24 0.66 10.42 -14.21
N ALA A 25 -0.59 10.22 -13.78
CA ALA A 25 -1.32 8.97 -14.04
C ALA A 25 -1.36 8.56 -15.52
N ARG A 26 -1.71 9.50 -16.40
CA ARG A 26 -1.81 9.22 -17.85
C ARG A 26 -0.45 8.90 -18.49
N PRO A 27 0.61 9.71 -18.32
CA PRO A 27 1.94 9.36 -18.84
C PRO A 27 2.48 8.02 -18.31
N ILE A 28 2.19 7.68 -17.05
CA ILE A 28 2.58 6.40 -16.46
C ILE A 28 1.84 5.23 -17.14
N ASP A 29 0.53 5.37 -17.39
CA ASP A 29 -0.25 4.35 -18.10
C ASP A 29 0.24 4.16 -19.55
N GLU A 30 0.49 5.25 -20.28
CA GLU A 30 1.08 5.21 -21.62
C GLU A 30 2.45 4.50 -21.62
N ALA A 31 3.28 4.74 -20.60
CA ALA A 31 4.56 4.07 -20.44
C ALA A 31 4.40 2.57 -20.10
N ALA A 32 3.42 2.21 -19.26
CA ALA A 32 3.12 0.80 -18.96
C ALA A 32 2.64 0.06 -20.21
N GLN A 33 1.80 0.69 -21.05
CA GLN A 33 1.34 0.14 -22.31
C GLN A 33 2.49 -0.05 -23.32
N ALA A 34 3.43 0.91 -23.39
CA ALA A 34 4.62 0.78 -24.24
C ALA A 34 5.52 -0.38 -23.78
N LEU A 35 5.73 -0.54 -22.47
CA LEU A 35 6.45 -1.69 -21.91
C LEU A 35 5.72 -3.00 -22.21
N LEU A 36 4.39 -3.02 -22.09
CA LEU A 36 3.58 -4.21 -22.38
C LEU A 36 3.72 -4.62 -23.86
N ALA A 37 3.61 -3.66 -24.77
CA ALA A 37 3.77 -3.90 -26.20
C ALA A 37 5.15 -4.48 -26.53
N CYS A 38 6.21 -3.94 -25.90
CA CYS A 38 7.57 -4.48 -26.03
C CYS A 38 7.64 -5.94 -25.60
N VAL A 39 7.20 -6.26 -24.37
CA VAL A 39 7.37 -7.62 -23.82
C VAL A 39 6.47 -8.65 -24.51
N THR A 40 5.25 -8.27 -24.86
CA THR A 40 4.31 -9.14 -25.59
C THR A 40 4.70 -9.33 -27.05
N GLY A 41 5.41 -8.37 -27.65
CA GLY A 41 6.06 -8.50 -28.95
C GLY A 41 7.31 -9.37 -28.94
N GLY A 42 7.74 -9.88 -27.78
CA GLY A 42 8.96 -10.67 -27.62
C GLY A 42 10.24 -9.84 -27.53
N GLY A 43 10.12 -8.51 -27.43
CA GLY A 43 11.21 -7.59 -27.20
C GLY A 43 11.67 -7.58 -25.73
N LYS A 44 12.81 -6.93 -25.49
CA LYS A 44 13.40 -6.74 -24.16
C LYS A 44 13.50 -5.27 -23.79
N VAL A 45 13.52 -5.00 -22.49
CA VAL A 45 13.63 -3.65 -21.96
C VAL A 45 15.07 -3.38 -21.51
N LEU A 46 15.75 -2.46 -22.18
CA LEU A 46 17.03 -1.94 -21.73
C LEU A 46 16.79 -0.73 -20.81
N ILE A 47 17.49 -0.64 -19.68
CA ILE A 47 17.23 0.39 -18.67
C ILE A 47 18.54 1.09 -18.31
N CYS A 48 18.59 2.42 -18.34
CA CYS A 48 19.80 3.16 -17.99
C CYS A 48 19.53 4.43 -17.18
N GLY A 49 20.53 4.85 -16.41
CA GLY A 49 20.49 6.04 -15.57
C GLY A 49 21.82 6.28 -14.89
N ASN A 50 22.06 7.52 -14.43
CA ASN A 50 23.29 7.90 -13.74
C ASN A 50 23.08 7.98 -12.21
N GLY A 51 24.08 7.53 -11.43
CA GLY A 51 24.07 7.66 -9.97
C GLY A 51 22.84 7.01 -9.32
N ALA A 52 22.07 7.77 -8.56
CA ALA A 52 20.83 7.28 -7.94
C ALA A 52 19.78 6.81 -8.97
N SER A 53 19.69 7.46 -10.14
CA SER A 53 18.87 6.97 -11.25
C SER A 53 19.38 5.65 -11.82
N GLY A 54 20.70 5.39 -11.74
CA GLY A 54 21.29 4.10 -12.09
C GLY A 54 20.93 3.00 -11.09
N ALA A 55 20.87 3.32 -9.79
CA ALA A 55 20.35 2.38 -8.78
C ALA A 55 18.87 2.06 -9.01
N LEU A 56 18.06 3.06 -9.38
CA LEU A 56 16.65 2.86 -9.77
C LEU A 56 16.53 2.04 -11.07
N ALA A 57 17.43 2.20 -12.03
CA ALA A 57 17.47 1.38 -13.24
C ALA A 57 17.71 -0.11 -12.93
N GLN A 58 18.66 -0.41 -12.03
CA GLN A 58 18.90 -1.76 -11.53
C GLN A 58 17.69 -2.32 -10.77
N TYR A 59 17.07 -1.49 -9.94
CA TYR A 59 15.87 -1.86 -9.21
C TYR A 59 14.71 -2.21 -10.16
N MET A 60 14.48 -1.43 -11.21
CA MET A 60 13.46 -1.74 -12.22
C MET A 60 13.76 -3.06 -12.93
N ALA A 61 15.01 -3.31 -13.34
CA ALA A 61 15.38 -4.59 -13.95
C ALA A 61 15.08 -5.77 -13.02
N ALA A 62 15.37 -5.62 -11.72
CA ALA A 62 15.06 -6.63 -10.71
C ALA A 62 13.56 -6.87 -10.55
N LEU A 63 12.72 -5.82 -10.57
CA LEU A 63 11.26 -5.96 -10.51
C LEU A 63 10.68 -6.62 -11.77
N MET A 64 11.24 -6.31 -12.95
CA MET A 64 10.79 -6.94 -14.20
C MET A 64 11.12 -8.43 -14.23
N VAL A 65 12.32 -8.82 -13.81
CA VAL A 65 12.74 -10.23 -13.77
C VAL A 65 12.06 -10.98 -12.62
N GLY A 66 12.04 -10.42 -11.41
CA GLY A 66 11.58 -11.09 -10.19
C GLY A 66 10.09 -10.92 -9.86
N GLY A 67 9.38 -10.03 -10.53
CA GLY A 67 8.02 -9.63 -10.17
C GLY A 67 7.98 -8.57 -9.06
N LEU A 68 6.85 -7.88 -8.91
CA LEU A 68 6.62 -6.90 -7.86
C LEU A 68 5.92 -7.53 -6.65
N GLU A 69 4.65 -7.92 -6.82
CA GLU A 69 3.82 -8.54 -5.77
C GLU A 69 3.23 -9.87 -6.23
N ARG A 70 2.85 -9.98 -7.50
CA ARG A 70 2.19 -11.15 -8.07
C ARG A 70 3.23 -12.10 -8.66
N VAL A 71 3.02 -13.40 -8.47
CA VAL A 71 3.84 -14.42 -9.13
C VAL A 71 3.49 -14.44 -10.61
N ARG A 72 4.47 -14.10 -11.45
CA ARG A 72 4.38 -14.18 -12.91
C ARG A 72 5.70 -14.66 -13.51
N PRO A 73 5.71 -15.10 -14.78
CA PRO A 73 6.96 -15.36 -15.49
C PRO A 73 7.87 -14.12 -15.52
N GLU A 74 9.16 -14.40 -15.63
CA GLU A 74 10.21 -13.39 -15.70
C GLU A 74 10.08 -12.58 -17.00
N LEU A 75 10.17 -11.25 -16.90
CA LEU A 75 10.17 -10.38 -18.08
C LEU A 75 11.60 -10.01 -18.47
N PRO A 76 11.91 -9.95 -19.78
CA PRO A 76 13.25 -9.68 -20.26
C PRO A 76 13.61 -8.21 -20.05
N ALA A 77 14.44 -7.94 -19.03
CA ALA A 77 14.93 -6.61 -18.71
C ALA A 77 16.42 -6.61 -18.34
N LEU A 78 17.15 -5.57 -18.76
CA LEU A 78 18.57 -5.43 -18.48
C LEU A 78 18.95 -4.00 -18.11
N ALA A 79 19.49 -3.82 -16.90
CA ALA A 79 20.05 -2.56 -16.47
C ALA A 79 21.47 -2.36 -17.03
N LEU A 80 21.62 -1.37 -17.90
CA LEU A 80 22.88 -0.94 -18.47
C LEU A 80 23.73 -0.22 -17.43
N GLY A 81 25.05 -0.46 -17.45
CA GLY A 81 26.00 0.16 -16.53
C GLY A 81 26.17 -0.53 -15.16
N THR A 82 25.61 -1.73 -15.01
CA THR A 82 25.92 -2.65 -13.90
C THR A 82 27.33 -3.22 -14.01
N ASP A 83 27.78 -3.55 -15.22
CA ASP A 83 29.11 -4.08 -15.48
C ASP A 83 30.15 -2.95 -15.58
N ALA A 84 30.95 -2.82 -14.53
CA ALA A 84 32.05 -1.85 -14.47
C ALA A 84 33.12 -2.10 -15.55
N ALA A 85 33.36 -3.36 -15.94
CA ALA A 85 34.34 -3.68 -16.97
C ALA A 85 33.86 -3.15 -18.34
N THR A 86 32.59 -3.38 -18.69
CA THR A 86 31.99 -2.81 -19.92
C THR A 86 32.00 -1.29 -19.89
N LEU A 87 31.56 -0.65 -18.80
CA LEU A 87 31.54 0.82 -18.71
C LEU A 87 32.92 1.43 -18.90
N THR A 88 33.94 0.90 -18.21
CA THR A 88 35.31 1.43 -18.28
C THR A 88 35.98 1.11 -19.61
N ALA A 89 35.70 -0.04 -20.23
CA ALA A 89 36.23 -0.40 -21.54
C ALA A 89 35.66 0.50 -22.66
N VAL A 90 34.37 0.82 -22.62
CA VAL A 90 33.73 1.72 -23.59
C VAL A 90 34.20 3.16 -23.36
N ALA A 91 34.23 3.61 -22.10
CA ALA A 91 34.73 4.93 -21.77
C ALA A 91 36.21 5.14 -22.16
N ARG A 92 37.02 4.07 -22.22
CA ARG A 92 38.41 4.14 -22.71
C ARG A 92 38.52 4.31 -24.23
N ARG A 93 37.57 3.76 -25.00
CA ARG A 93 37.60 3.79 -26.48
C ARG A 93 37.09 5.11 -27.07
N GLY A 94 36.53 5.99 -26.25
CA GLY A 94 35.94 7.27 -26.67
C GLY A 94 35.61 8.15 -25.46
N GLU A 95 34.43 8.78 -25.47
CA GLU A 95 33.91 9.58 -24.35
C GLU A 95 32.98 8.73 -23.46
N TYR A 96 32.93 9.01 -22.15
CA TYR A 96 31.90 8.43 -21.26
C TYR A 96 30.47 8.70 -21.76
N ALA A 97 30.29 9.71 -22.61
CA ALA A 97 29.07 10.00 -23.34
C ALA A 97 28.55 8.82 -24.19
N ASP A 98 29.40 7.90 -24.64
CA ASP A 98 28.96 6.75 -25.44
C ASP A 98 28.78 5.45 -24.63
N ALA A 99 28.99 5.50 -23.30
CA ALA A 99 28.99 4.32 -22.44
C ALA A 99 27.69 3.50 -22.52
N PHE A 100 26.54 4.17 -22.55
CA PHE A 100 25.24 3.52 -22.72
C PHE A 100 24.90 3.33 -24.20
N ALA A 101 25.17 4.30 -25.07
CA ALA A 101 24.87 4.23 -26.50
C ALA A 101 25.54 3.03 -27.18
N ALA A 102 26.78 2.70 -26.82
CA ALA A 102 27.47 1.52 -27.35
C ALA A 102 26.77 0.21 -26.96
N GLN A 103 26.27 0.11 -25.72
CA GLN A 103 25.53 -1.06 -25.25
C GLN A 103 24.16 -1.15 -25.92
N VAL A 104 23.45 -0.04 -26.08
CA VAL A 104 22.17 0.01 -26.81
C VAL A 104 22.37 -0.44 -28.26
N ARG A 105 23.40 0.06 -28.96
CA ARG A 105 23.72 -0.43 -30.31
C ARG A 105 24.11 -1.91 -30.33
N ALA A 106 24.80 -2.41 -29.31
CA ALA A 106 25.23 -3.81 -29.31
C ALA A 106 24.05 -4.78 -29.02
N LEU A 107 23.17 -4.41 -28.10
CA LEU A 107 22.17 -5.31 -27.52
C LEU A 107 20.75 -5.04 -28.04
N GLY A 108 20.48 -3.82 -28.50
CA GLY A 108 19.15 -3.36 -28.94
C GLY A 108 18.76 -3.88 -30.32
N SER A 109 17.51 -4.31 -30.41
CA SER A 109 16.83 -4.78 -31.62
C SER A 109 15.54 -3.99 -31.85
N ALA A 110 15.06 -3.97 -33.10
CA ALA A 110 13.78 -3.36 -33.44
C ALA A 110 12.64 -3.96 -32.60
N GLY A 111 11.80 -3.11 -32.04
CA GLY A 111 10.70 -3.50 -31.14
C GLY A 111 11.08 -3.66 -29.67
N ASP A 112 12.37 -3.55 -29.32
CA ASP A 112 12.78 -3.40 -27.92
C ASP A 112 12.43 -1.99 -27.39
N ALA A 113 12.41 -1.84 -26.06
CA ALA A 113 12.21 -0.55 -25.41
C ALA A 113 13.46 -0.12 -24.62
N LEU A 114 13.76 1.18 -24.62
CA LEU A 114 14.76 1.80 -23.75
C LEU A 114 14.06 2.64 -22.68
N LEU A 115 14.20 2.27 -21.41
CA LEU A 115 13.77 3.07 -20.26
C LEU A 115 14.95 3.90 -19.73
N VAL A 116 14.84 5.23 -19.82
CA VAL A 116 15.90 6.17 -19.42
C VAL A 116 15.48 6.95 -18.19
N LEU A 117 16.27 6.90 -17.12
CA LEU A 117 16.04 7.66 -15.89
C LEU A 117 17.04 8.80 -15.74
N SER A 118 16.54 10.03 -15.63
CA SER A 118 17.37 11.22 -15.46
C SER A 118 16.67 12.31 -14.65
N SER A 119 17.25 12.79 -13.55
CA SER A 119 16.58 13.84 -12.76
C SER A 119 16.43 15.19 -13.47
N ASN A 120 17.25 15.48 -14.49
CA ASN A 120 17.22 16.76 -15.23
C ASN A 120 17.15 16.61 -16.76
N GLY A 121 17.31 15.39 -17.29
CA GLY A 121 17.27 15.14 -18.75
C GLY A 121 18.41 15.78 -19.55
N GLN A 122 19.51 16.21 -18.93
CA GLN A 122 20.62 16.89 -19.63
C GLN A 122 21.89 16.03 -19.78
N ALA A 123 21.91 14.83 -19.20
CA ALA A 123 23.11 14.00 -19.23
C ALA A 123 23.37 13.48 -20.65
N VAL A 124 24.46 13.94 -21.26
CA VAL A 124 24.84 13.63 -22.66
C VAL A 124 24.87 12.12 -22.91
N ASN A 125 25.33 11.32 -21.94
CA ASN A 125 25.39 9.87 -22.07
C ASN A 125 24.02 9.19 -22.16
N LEU A 126 22.98 9.78 -21.55
CA LEU A 126 21.61 9.29 -21.63
C LEU A 126 20.93 9.78 -22.92
N VAL A 127 21.19 11.03 -23.33
CA VAL A 127 20.73 11.59 -24.60
C VAL A 127 21.26 10.75 -25.78
N ARG A 128 22.55 10.43 -25.81
CA ARG A 128 23.13 9.56 -26.85
C ARG A 128 22.59 8.13 -26.79
N ALA A 129 22.20 7.64 -25.61
CA ALA A 129 21.57 6.32 -25.48
C ALA A 129 20.18 6.31 -26.14
N ALA A 130 19.39 7.37 -25.94
CA ALA A 130 18.10 7.54 -26.61
C ALA A 130 18.25 7.65 -28.13
N GLN A 131 19.25 8.39 -28.62
CA GLN A 131 19.57 8.45 -30.07
C GLN A 131 19.92 7.06 -30.62
N ALA A 132 20.76 6.31 -29.91
CA ALA A 132 21.12 4.95 -30.29
C ALA A 132 19.92 3.98 -30.30
N ALA A 133 18.95 4.17 -29.40
CA ALA A 133 17.71 3.40 -29.39
C ALA A 133 16.86 3.71 -30.62
N HIS A 134 16.72 5.00 -30.95
CA HIS A 134 16.04 5.44 -32.16
C HIS A 134 16.68 4.94 -33.46
N GLU A 135 18.01 4.86 -33.53
CA GLU A 135 18.75 4.25 -34.64
C GLU A 135 18.49 2.74 -34.78
N ARG A 136 17.94 2.10 -33.74
CA ARG A 136 17.65 0.67 -33.67
C ARG A 136 16.16 0.36 -33.74
N ASP A 137 15.33 1.33 -34.11
CA ASP A 137 13.86 1.21 -34.15
C ASP A 137 13.28 0.72 -32.80
N MET A 138 13.86 1.21 -31.70
CA MET A 138 13.38 0.98 -30.34
C MET A 138 12.49 2.15 -29.88
N SER A 139 11.51 1.87 -29.04
CA SER A 139 10.75 2.91 -28.33
C SER A 139 11.53 3.42 -27.12
N VAL A 140 11.44 4.72 -26.83
CA VAL A 140 12.09 5.33 -25.66
C VAL A 140 11.04 5.75 -24.63
N ILE A 141 11.25 5.36 -23.38
CA ILE A 141 10.45 5.78 -22.24
C ILE A 141 11.37 6.60 -21.33
N ALA A 142 11.10 7.89 -21.20
CA ALA A 142 11.96 8.82 -20.46
C ALA A 142 11.30 9.24 -19.14
N LEU A 143 11.94 8.87 -18.03
CA LEU A 143 11.60 9.35 -16.69
C LEU A 143 12.49 10.55 -16.36
N THR A 144 11.89 11.74 -16.34
CA THR A 144 12.63 12.99 -16.12
C THR A 144 12.10 13.84 -14.96
N GLY A 145 12.84 14.89 -14.62
CA GLY A 145 12.36 16.04 -13.84
C GLY A 145 12.77 17.35 -14.51
N ARG A 146 12.53 18.49 -13.86
CA ARG A 146 12.98 19.83 -14.32
C ARG A 146 12.58 20.20 -15.76
N GLY A 147 11.40 19.79 -16.19
CA GLY A 147 10.92 20.05 -17.55
C GLY A 147 11.55 19.19 -18.65
N GLY A 148 12.30 18.14 -18.31
CA GLY A 148 12.73 17.10 -19.26
C GLY A 148 14.05 17.34 -19.99
N GLY A 149 14.57 18.56 -20.00
CA GLY A 149 15.89 18.86 -20.59
C GLY A 149 15.99 18.50 -22.07
N GLU A 150 17.20 18.18 -22.53
CA GLU A 150 17.46 17.77 -23.92
C GLU A 150 16.80 16.42 -24.23
N LEU A 151 16.81 15.50 -23.27
CA LEU A 151 16.19 14.18 -23.39
C LEU A 151 14.67 14.27 -23.64
N GLY A 152 13.97 15.23 -23.05
CA GLY A 152 12.54 15.43 -23.29
C GLY A 152 12.25 15.97 -24.69
N HIS A 153 13.06 16.92 -25.18
CA HIS A 153 12.85 17.56 -26.49
C HIS A 153 13.13 16.64 -27.68
N MET A 154 13.89 15.56 -27.48
CA MET A 154 14.26 14.64 -28.56
C MET A 154 13.30 13.46 -28.74
N LEU A 155 12.30 13.32 -27.85
CA LEU A 155 11.35 12.23 -27.90
C LEU A 155 10.46 12.34 -29.15
N ARG A 156 10.21 11.20 -29.79
CA ARG A 156 9.35 11.05 -30.95
C ARG A 156 7.91 10.76 -30.51
N ASP A 157 6.96 10.78 -31.45
CA ASP A 157 5.56 10.44 -31.18
C ASP A 157 5.35 9.00 -30.68
N THR A 158 6.32 8.11 -30.93
CA THR A 158 6.33 6.71 -30.46
C THR A 158 6.89 6.56 -29.05
N ASP A 159 7.43 7.63 -28.48
CA ASP A 159 8.09 7.63 -27.18
C ASP A 159 7.16 8.14 -26.09
N VAL A 160 7.46 7.81 -24.84
CA VAL A 160 6.67 8.25 -23.70
C VAL A 160 7.50 9.10 -22.76
N HIS A 161 6.98 10.28 -22.42
CA HIS A 161 7.62 11.21 -21.51
C HIS A 161 6.90 11.29 -20.16
N VAL A 162 7.54 10.78 -19.11
CA VAL A 162 7.05 10.91 -17.73
C VAL A 162 7.91 11.94 -17.01
N CYS A 163 7.49 13.20 -17.07
CA CYS A 163 8.21 14.33 -16.47
C CYS A 163 7.62 14.71 -15.12
N VAL A 164 8.37 14.47 -14.04
CA VAL A 164 7.99 14.93 -12.69
C VAL A 164 8.12 16.46 -12.62
N PRO A 165 7.04 17.21 -12.33
CA PRO A 165 7.04 18.67 -12.36
C PRO A 165 7.66 19.24 -11.07
N HIS A 166 8.97 19.03 -10.90
CA HIS A 166 9.70 19.47 -9.71
C HIS A 166 11.18 19.72 -9.99
N GLU A 167 11.79 20.60 -9.19
CA GLU A 167 13.19 21.00 -9.35
C GLU A 167 14.16 20.27 -8.40
N ARG A 168 13.71 19.85 -7.22
CA ARG A 168 14.58 19.15 -6.26
C ARG A 168 14.78 17.70 -6.66
N THR A 169 16.03 17.33 -6.96
CA THR A 169 16.45 15.97 -7.34
C THR A 169 16.00 14.87 -6.37
N PRO A 170 16.09 15.01 -5.03
CA PRO A 170 15.61 13.96 -4.13
C PRO A 170 14.12 13.66 -4.30
N ARG A 171 13.28 14.68 -4.53
CA ARG A 171 11.83 14.51 -4.73
C ARG A 171 11.52 13.89 -6.08
N ILE A 172 12.31 14.23 -7.10
CA ILE A 172 12.24 13.58 -8.42
C ILE A 172 12.57 12.08 -8.29
N HIS A 173 13.61 11.70 -7.55
CA HIS A 173 13.94 10.29 -7.35
C HIS A 173 12.88 9.53 -6.53
N GLU A 174 12.32 10.14 -5.50
CA GLU A 174 11.19 9.57 -4.75
C GLU A 174 9.98 9.32 -5.68
N ALA A 175 9.69 10.25 -6.59
CA ALA A 175 8.64 10.09 -7.58
C ALA A 175 8.99 9.03 -8.62
N HIS A 176 10.20 9.02 -9.16
CA HIS A 176 10.66 7.99 -10.11
C HIS A 176 10.52 6.59 -9.50
N GLN A 177 10.91 6.40 -8.24
CA GLN A 177 10.74 5.11 -7.57
C GLN A 177 9.26 4.68 -7.51
N LEU A 178 8.36 5.59 -7.16
CA LEU A 178 6.91 5.31 -7.17
C LEU A 178 6.42 5.01 -8.59
N VAL A 179 6.88 5.74 -9.60
CA VAL A 179 6.54 5.47 -11.01
C VAL A 179 6.96 4.06 -11.40
N LEU A 180 8.17 3.61 -11.04
CA LEU A 180 8.62 2.24 -11.33
C LEU A 180 7.71 1.17 -10.71
N HIS A 181 7.19 1.42 -9.49
CA HIS A 181 6.19 0.55 -8.87
C HIS A 181 4.89 0.54 -9.67
N CYS A 182 4.37 1.70 -10.06
CA CYS A 182 3.16 1.81 -10.88
C CYS A 182 3.32 1.15 -12.27
N LEU A 183 4.49 1.25 -12.89
CA LEU A 183 4.76 0.57 -14.17
C LEU A 183 4.73 -0.95 -14.01
N CYS A 184 5.35 -1.49 -12.97
CA CYS A 184 5.33 -2.93 -12.70
C CYS A 184 3.93 -3.42 -12.33
N ASP A 185 3.20 -2.69 -11.48
CA ASP A 185 1.82 -3.01 -11.11
C ASP A 185 0.89 -2.99 -12.35
N GLY A 186 1.01 -1.96 -13.18
CA GLY A 186 0.25 -1.85 -14.43
C GLY A 186 0.55 -2.96 -15.42
N LEU A 187 1.83 -3.36 -15.55
CA LEU A 187 2.23 -4.52 -16.36
C LEU A 187 1.64 -5.82 -15.83
N ASP A 188 1.74 -6.06 -14.52
CA ASP A 188 1.23 -7.26 -13.86
C ASP A 188 -0.30 -7.36 -14.00
N LEU A 189 -1.00 -6.24 -13.82
CA LEU A 189 -2.45 -6.14 -14.01
C LEU A 189 -2.86 -6.48 -15.44
N GLN A 190 -2.15 -5.97 -16.44
CA GLN A 190 -2.48 -6.20 -17.85
C GLN A 190 -2.13 -7.62 -18.31
N LEU A 191 -1.01 -8.18 -17.85
CA LEU A 191 -0.57 -9.54 -18.20
C LEU A 191 -1.42 -10.63 -17.54
N LEU A 192 -1.76 -10.46 -16.26
CA LEU A 192 -2.47 -11.47 -15.47
C LEU A 192 -3.99 -11.24 -15.41
N GLY A 193 -4.43 -10.05 -15.82
CA GLY A 193 -5.79 -9.56 -15.61
C GLY A 193 -6.05 -9.16 -14.15
N ASP A 194 -7.16 -8.48 -13.96
CA ASP A 194 -7.65 -8.05 -12.65
C ASP A 194 -8.11 -9.26 -11.81
N GLU A 195 -7.61 -9.40 -10.58
CA GLU A 195 -8.00 -10.47 -9.63
C GLU A 195 -9.52 -10.46 -9.41
N GLU A 196 -10.13 -9.26 -9.37
CA GLU A 196 -11.58 -9.11 -9.23
C GLU A 196 -12.34 -9.73 -10.41
N SER A 197 -11.77 -9.68 -11.60
CA SER A 197 -12.31 -10.23 -12.83
C SER A 197 -12.09 -11.75 -12.97
N ARG A 198 -11.06 -12.30 -12.32
CA ARG A 198 -10.80 -13.75 -12.27
C ARG A 198 -11.68 -14.42 -11.22
N MET A 199 -11.90 -13.78 -10.08
CA MET A 199 -12.86 -14.21 -9.04
C MET A 199 -14.30 -14.20 -9.59
N LYS A 200 -14.72 -13.14 -10.29
CA LYS A 200 -16.04 -13.04 -10.94
C LYS A 200 -16.27 -14.10 -12.03
N ARG A 201 -15.22 -14.48 -12.78
CA ARG A 201 -15.31 -15.54 -13.81
C ARG A 201 -15.29 -16.95 -13.21
N LEU A 202 -14.57 -17.18 -12.11
CA LEU A 202 -14.64 -18.43 -11.36
C LEU A 202 -16.00 -18.61 -10.69
N SER A 203 -16.59 -17.56 -10.12
CA SER A 203 -17.93 -17.62 -9.53
C SER A 203 -19.03 -17.84 -10.59
N LEU A 204 -18.90 -17.28 -11.80
CA LEU A 204 -19.84 -17.55 -12.90
C LEU A 204 -19.77 -19.00 -13.40
N ARG A 205 -18.57 -19.59 -13.46
CA ARG A 205 -18.40 -21.01 -13.84
C ARG A 205 -18.86 -21.97 -12.75
N ALA A 206 -18.67 -21.62 -11.47
CA ALA A 206 -19.22 -22.37 -10.35
C ALA A 206 -20.76 -22.34 -10.34
N ALA A 207 -21.38 -21.20 -10.68
CA ALA A 207 -22.84 -21.07 -10.81
C ALA A 207 -23.42 -21.88 -11.98
N ALA A 208 -22.69 -22.00 -13.10
CA ALA A 208 -23.09 -22.82 -14.25
C ALA A 208 -22.98 -24.34 -13.98
N CYS A 209 -21.98 -24.78 -13.19
CA CYS A 209 -21.89 -26.18 -12.75
C CYS A 209 -22.95 -26.52 -11.68
N ALA A 210 -23.29 -25.58 -10.79
CA ALA A 210 -24.33 -25.81 -9.78
C ALA A 210 -25.75 -25.91 -10.38
N THR A 211 -26.02 -25.20 -11.48
CA THR A 211 -27.33 -25.26 -12.17
C THR A 211 -27.55 -26.56 -12.95
N LEU A 212 -26.50 -27.22 -13.44
CA LEU A 212 -26.60 -28.53 -14.09
C LEU A 212 -26.78 -29.69 -13.11
N VAL A 213 -26.37 -29.54 -11.84
CA VAL A 213 -26.54 -30.57 -10.80
C VAL A 213 -27.93 -30.48 -10.13
N LEU A 214 -28.58 -29.31 -10.11
CA LEU A 214 -29.93 -29.16 -9.55
C LEU A 214 -31.07 -29.60 -10.49
N ALA A 215 -30.82 -29.82 -11.78
CA ALA A 215 -31.88 -30.18 -12.74
C ALA A 215 -32.27 -31.68 -12.73
N ALA A 216 -31.57 -32.54 -11.98
CA ALA A 216 -31.82 -33.99 -11.97
C ALA A 216 -32.64 -34.51 -10.77
N GLY A 217 -33.15 -33.63 -9.89
CA GLY A 217 -33.58 -34.03 -8.54
C GLY A 217 -35.05 -33.88 -8.13
N LEU A 218 -35.97 -33.40 -8.97
CA LEU A 218 -37.34 -33.10 -8.49
C LEU A 218 -38.43 -33.58 -9.45
N ALA A 219 -38.80 -34.86 -9.32
CA ALA A 219 -40.17 -35.32 -9.54
C ALA A 219 -40.83 -35.50 -8.17
N GLY A 220 -41.84 -34.67 -7.86
CA GLY A 220 -42.55 -34.78 -6.58
C GLY A 220 -43.43 -33.56 -6.27
N CYS A 221 -44.74 -33.77 -6.42
CA CYS A 221 -45.89 -32.87 -6.35
C CYS A 221 -46.04 -31.90 -5.14
N VAL A 222 -46.44 -30.63 -5.43
CA VAL A 222 -47.69 -29.88 -5.05
C VAL A 222 -48.17 -29.88 -3.55
N PRO A 223 -48.87 -28.85 -2.98
CA PRO A 223 -49.06 -27.40 -3.26
C PRO A 223 -48.95 -26.43 -2.03
N ALA A 224 -48.93 -25.13 -2.35
CA ALA A 224 -49.58 -24.00 -1.65
C ALA A 224 -49.16 -23.59 -0.21
N ALA A 225 -48.59 -22.40 -0.10
CA ALA A 225 -49.27 -21.25 0.52
C ALA A 225 -48.51 -19.94 0.22
N LEU A 226 -49.21 -19.00 -0.42
CA LEU A 226 -48.86 -17.58 -0.41
C LEU A 226 -49.01 -17.05 1.03
N VAL A 227 -48.06 -16.18 1.45
CA VAL A 227 -48.25 -14.87 2.12
C VAL A 227 -47.03 -14.59 3.03
N GLY A 228 -46.23 -13.60 2.62
CA GLY A 228 -45.49 -12.72 3.54
C GLY A 228 -44.06 -13.10 3.96
N GLY A 229 -43.08 -12.32 3.49
CA GLY A 229 -41.82 -12.08 4.23
C GLY A 229 -40.55 -12.65 3.59
N ALA A 230 -39.72 -11.77 3.03
CA ALA A 230 -38.38 -12.08 2.56
C ALA A 230 -37.48 -12.56 3.71
N VAL A 231 -36.94 -13.77 3.59
CA VAL A 231 -35.74 -14.20 4.33
C VAL A 231 -34.73 -14.67 3.29
N GLY A 232 -34.10 -13.69 2.66
CA GLY A 232 -33.00 -13.89 1.72
C GLY A 232 -31.65 -13.81 2.43
N ALA A 233 -30.75 -14.73 2.10
CA ALA A 233 -29.30 -14.53 2.10
C ALA A 233 -28.60 -14.14 3.42
N GLY A 234 -29.04 -14.66 4.57
CA GLY A 234 -28.33 -14.49 5.83
C GLY A 234 -27.32 -15.60 6.11
N ALA A 235 -26.09 -15.55 5.58
CA ALA A 235 -24.89 -16.21 6.16
C ALA A 235 -23.56 -16.03 5.40
N LEU A 236 -23.48 -15.28 4.28
CA LEU A 236 -22.22 -15.15 3.52
C LEU A 236 -21.82 -13.69 3.23
N LEU A 237 -21.88 -12.82 4.23
CA LEU A 237 -21.21 -11.52 4.24
C LEU A 237 -20.78 -11.19 5.68
N MET A 238 -19.73 -11.84 6.18
CA MET A 238 -19.15 -11.52 7.49
C MET A 238 -17.63 -11.35 7.42
N THR A 239 -17.16 -10.62 6.40
CA THR A 239 -15.76 -10.17 6.30
C THR A 239 -15.61 -8.66 6.14
N ALA A 240 -16.71 -7.90 6.13
CA ALA A 240 -16.68 -6.43 6.15
C ALA A 240 -16.79 -5.90 7.58
N ASP A 241 -16.14 -4.76 7.86
CA ASP A 241 -16.34 -3.98 9.08
C ASP A 241 -17.84 -3.66 9.24
N ARG A 242 -18.42 -3.96 10.41
CA ARG A 242 -19.83 -3.70 10.71
C ARG A 242 -20.17 -2.20 10.80
N ARG A 243 -19.18 -1.30 10.80
CA ARG A 243 -19.38 0.15 10.80
C ARG A 243 -19.77 0.67 9.42
N SER A 244 -20.70 1.62 9.37
CA SER A 244 -20.95 2.41 8.16
C SER A 244 -19.75 3.32 7.85
N GLY A 245 -19.59 3.73 6.59
CA GLY A 245 -18.54 4.68 6.19
C GLY A 245 -18.61 5.99 6.97
N GLU A 246 -19.82 6.50 7.25
CA GLU A 246 -20.03 7.68 8.10
C GLU A 246 -19.51 7.48 9.54
N THR A 247 -19.68 6.28 10.11
CA THR A 247 -19.18 5.97 11.45
C THR A 247 -17.65 5.88 11.45
N GLN A 248 -17.05 5.30 10.40
CA GLN A 248 -15.59 5.23 10.25
C GLN A 248 -14.98 6.63 10.08
N GLU A 249 -15.64 7.51 9.34
CA GLU A 249 -15.18 8.89 9.14
C GLU A 249 -15.33 9.73 10.42
N ALA A 250 -16.42 9.55 11.16
CA ALA A 250 -16.58 10.15 12.47
C ALA A 250 -15.50 9.69 13.46
N ASP A 251 -15.16 8.39 13.46
CA ASP A 251 -14.07 7.85 14.29
C ASP A 251 -12.71 8.45 13.92
N ARG A 252 -12.39 8.57 12.62
CA ARG A 252 -11.14 9.21 12.14
C ARG A 252 -11.06 10.69 12.53
N THR A 253 -12.18 11.40 12.41
CA THR A 253 -12.26 12.81 12.80
C THR A 253 -12.01 12.98 14.30
N ILE A 254 -12.58 12.09 15.12
CA ILE A 254 -12.34 12.05 16.57
C ILE A 254 -10.88 11.70 16.88
N GLU A 255 -10.28 10.71 16.21
CA GLU A 255 -8.87 10.34 16.39
C GLU A 255 -7.95 11.53 16.10
N ALA A 256 -8.17 12.23 14.99
CA ALA A 256 -7.38 13.41 14.61
C ALA A 256 -7.54 14.54 15.64
N ALA A 257 -8.78 14.92 16.00
CA ALA A 257 -9.04 16.00 16.94
C ALA A 257 -8.54 15.70 18.36
N ALA A 258 -8.65 14.44 18.79
CA ALA A 258 -8.13 13.98 20.07
C ALA A 258 -6.59 13.91 20.08
N GLY A 259 -5.97 13.47 18.98
CA GLY A 259 -4.52 13.54 18.79
C GLY A 259 -3.99 14.97 18.94
N ASP A 260 -4.63 15.92 18.25
CA ASP A 260 -4.30 17.34 18.37
C ASP A 260 -4.49 17.89 19.79
N ALA A 261 -5.54 17.46 20.48
CA ALA A 261 -5.79 17.85 21.87
C ALA A 261 -4.70 17.31 22.81
N VAL A 262 -4.23 16.08 22.60
CA VAL A 262 -3.12 15.47 23.35
C VAL A 262 -1.82 16.21 23.08
N VAL A 263 -1.50 16.52 21.83
CA VAL A 263 -0.26 17.25 21.47
C VAL A 263 -0.24 18.64 22.13
N ARG A 264 -1.39 19.34 22.19
CA ARG A 264 -1.50 20.62 22.90
C ARG A 264 -1.36 20.46 24.42
N ALA A 265 -1.90 19.38 24.99
CA ALA A 265 -1.84 19.10 26.41
C ALA A 265 -0.45 18.67 26.90
N LEU A 266 0.26 17.91 26.06
CA LEU A 266 1.58 17.33 26.33
C LEU A 266 2.51 17.59 25.14
N PRO A 267 3.13 18.78 25.05
CA PRO A 267 3.99 19.16 23.94
C PRO A 267 5.31 18.36 23.97
N GLY A 268 5.27 17.12 23.49
CA GLY A 268 6.41 16.20 23.42
C GLY A 268 6.79 15.54 24.75
N ARG A 269 5.86 15.43 25.71
CA ARG A 269 6.11 14.77 27.01
C ARG A 269 5.28 13.49 27.10
N GLY A 270 5.92 12.33 26.90
CA GLY A 270 5.24 11.04 26.92
C GLY A 270 4.83 10.54 25.54
N HIS A 271 4.50 9.27 25.48
CA HIS A 271 4.06 8.56 24.29
C HIS A 271 2.59 8.18 24.46
N VAL A 272 1.70 8.83 23.73
CA VAL A 272 0.25 8.63 23.86
C VAL A 272 -0.33 8.25 22.51
N ASN A 273 -0.99 7.09 22.46
CA ASN A 273 -1.72 6.61 21.30
C ASN A 273 -3.22 6.72 21.55
N ILE A 274 -3.92 7.22 20.53
CA ILE A 274 -5.36 7.43 20.54
C ILE A 274 -5.99 6.54 19.47
N THR A 275 -6.96 5.72 19.89
CA THR A 275 -7.73 4.88 18.98
C THR A 275 -9.22 5.10 19.25
N SER A 276 -10.01 5.39 18.22
CA SER A 276 -11.48 5.53 18.30
C SER A 276 -12.18 4.37 17.61
N TYR A 277 -13.24 3.88 18.25
CA TYR A 277 -14.14 2.91 17.66
C TYR A 277 -15.57 3.16 18.14
N TYR A 278 -16.51 3.44 17.23
CA TYR A 278 -17.88 3.86 17.56
C TYR A 278 -17.92 5.03 18.56
N ARG A 279 -17.10 6.07 18.32
CA ARG A 279 -16.98 7.28 19.16
C ARG A 279 -16.47 7.02 20.59
N LYS A 280 -16.10 5.77 20.93
CA LYS A 280 -15.43 5.44 22.19
C LYS A 280 -13.94 5.47 21.95
N VAL A 281 -13.24 6.31 22.71
CA VAL A 281 -11.82 6.56 22.57
C VAL A 281 -11.05 5.77 23.62
N LEU A 282 -10.08 4.99 23.17
CA LEU A 282 -9.08 4.34 23.99
C LEU A 282 -7.80 5.18 23.94
N ILE A 283 -7.29 5.51 25.13
CA ILE A 283 -6.04 6.22 25.33
C ILE A 283 -5.03 5.23 25.92
N THR A 284 -3.94 4.98 25.23
CA THR A 284 -2.88 4.04 25.65
C THR A 284 -1.50 4.66 25.54
N GLY A 285 -0.52 4.09 26.26
CA GLY A 285 0.88 4.53 26.22
C GLY A 285 1.45 4.90 27.59
N GLU A 286 2.40 5.84 27.60
CA GLU A 286 3.20 6.24 28.75
C GLU A 286 3.18 7.76 28.96
N VAL A 287 2.98 8.19 30.20
CA VAL A 287 3.12 9.59 30.60
C VAL A 287 4.00 9.73 31.84
N PRO A 288 4.73 10.86 32.01
CA PRO A 288 5.65 11.04 33.12
C PRO A 288 4.98 11.15 34.50
N SER A 289 3.74 11.63 34.56
CA SER A 289 3.03 11.86 35.83
C SER A 289 1.55 11.48 35.77
N ALA A 290 0.96 11.21 36.94
CA ALA A 290 -0.48 10.97 37.07
C ALA A 290 -1.31 12.22 36.70
N GLN A 291 -0.76 13.42 36.90
CA GLN A 291 -1.40 14.67 36.51
C GLN A 291 -1.51 14.79 34.98
N ASP A 292 -0.45 14.40 34.26
CA ASP A 292 -0.45 14.36 32.80
C ASP A 292 -1.49 13.38 32.25
N SER A 293 -1.61 12.19 32.87
CA SER A 293 -2.65 11.21 32.51
C SER A 293 -4.06 11.78 32.68
N GLN A 294 -4.32 12.48 33.79
CA GLN A 294 -5.61 13.11 34.05
C GLN A 294 -5.90 14.26 33.09
N LEU A 295 -4.90 15.07 32.77
CA LEU A 295 -5.01 16.17 31.81
C LEU A 295 -5.37 15.65 30.41
N VAL A 296 -4.65 14.65 29.92
CA VAL A 296 -4.94 14.02 28.62
C VAL A 296 -6.35 13.47 28.58
N ALA A 297 -6.75 12.72 29.61
CA ALA A 297 -8.10 12.17 29.68
C ALA A 297 -9.18 13.26 29.69
N ALA A 298 -8.94 14.39 30.36
CA ALA A 298 -9.86 15.53 30.37
C ALA A 298 -9.96 16.20 28.98
N GLN A 299 -8.83 16.40 28.30
CA GLN A 299 -8.78 17.03 26.98
C GLN A 299 -9.44 16.16 25.91
N VAL A 300 -9.19 14.85 25.92
CA VAL A 300 -9.82 13.91 24.98
C VAL A 300 -11.34 13.83 25.23
N ARG A 301 -11.81 13.90 26.48
CA ARG A 301 -13.25 13.95 26.78
C ARG A 301 -13.93 15.22 26.28
N ALA A 302 -13.19 16.33 26.16
CA ALA A 302 -13.71 17.60 25.68
C ALA A 302 -13.84 17.66 24.14
N VAL A 303 -13.30 16.67 23.42
CA VAL A 303 -13.37 16.62 21.95
C VAL A 303 -14.82 16.38 21.52
N PRO A 304 -15.36 17.20 20.59
CA PRO A 304 -16.71 17.02 20.08
C PRO A 304 -16.92 15.64 19.46
N GLY A 305 -18.03 14.99 19.80
CA GLY A 305 -18.41 13.69 19.25
C GLY A 305 -17.87 12.48 20.00
N VAL A 306 -17.03 12.66 21.03
CA VAL A 306 -16.59 11.55 21.90
C VAL A 306 -17.75 11.08 22.80
N ALA A 307 -18.08 9.80 22.71
CA ALA A 307 -19.15 9.17 23.49
C ALA A 307 -18.64 8.52 24.78
N GLY A 308 -17.35 8.20 24.87
CA GLY A 308 -16.74 7.63 26.05
C GLY A 308 -15.22 7.56 25.93
N VAL A 309 -14.54 7.60 27.07
CA VAL A 309 -13.07 7.54 27.13
C VAL A 309 -12.63 6.46 28.09
N VAL A 310 -11.81 5.53 27.59
CA VAL A 310 -11.12 4.52 28.37
C VAL A 310 -9.65 4.92 28.46
N ASN A 311 -9.19 5.25 29.66
CA ASN A 311 -7.81 5.67 29.90
C ASN A 311 -6.98 4.52 30.47
N GLU A 312 -6.04 4.03 29.69
CA GLU A 312 -5.09 2.96 30.03
C GLU A 312 -3.63 3.45 29.94
N LEU A 313 -3.41 4.77 30.10
CA LEU A 313 -2.07 5.35 30.21
C LEU A 313 -1.39 4.88 31.50
N ALA A 314 -0.12 4.45 31.40
CA ALA A 314 0.69 4.23 32.58
C ALA A 314 1.58 5.43 32.89
N VAL A 315 1.79 5.63 34.19
CA VAL A 315 2.69 6.65 34.73
C VAL A 315 4.08 6.04 34.85
N MET A 316 4.90 6.23 33.83
CA MET A 316 6.25 5.67 33.73
C MET A 316 7.07 6.34 32.61
N PRO A 317 8.40 6.15 32.57
CA PRO A 317 9.22 6.59 31.45
C PRO A 317 8.77 5.97 30.12
N GLU A 318 9.04 6.68 29.01
CA GLU A 318 8.67 6.24 27.67
C GLU A 318 9.26 4.86 27.33
N SER A 319 8.48 4.05 26.61
CA SER A 319 8.92 2.76 26.10
C SER A 319 10.15 2.91 25.19
N SER A 320 10.99 1.88 25.12
CA SER A 320 12.11 1.85 24.16
C SER A 320 11.61 1.60 22.74
N THR A 321 12.38 2.04 21.73
CA THR A 321 12.08 1.80 20.30
C THR A 321 11.94 0.31 19.97
N LEU A 322 12.78 -0.53 20.59
CA LEU A 322 12.73 -1.99 20.43
C LEU A 322 11.43 -2.60 21.00
N GLN A 323 10.98 -2.10 22.16
CA GLN A 323 9.74 -2.56 22.78
C GLN A 323 8.51 -2.19 21.92
N ARG A 324 8.48 -0.96 21.36
CA ARG A 324 7.42 -0.55 20.44
C ARG A 324 7.38 -1.38 19.16
N SER A 325 8.54 -1.73 18.61
CA SER A 325 8.63 -2.62 17.45
C SER A 325 8.05 -4.01 17.76
N ASN A 326 8.31 -4.55 18.96
CA ASN A 326 7.76 -5.83 19.39
C ASN A 326 6.24 -5.78 19.56
N ASP A 327 5.69 -4.69 20.12
CA ASP A 327 4.25 -4.50 20.30
C ASP A 327 3.51 -4.38 18.95
N GLY A 328 4.12 -3.74 17.94
CA GLY A 328 3.61 -3.72 16.57
C GLY A 328 3.56 -5.11 15.92
N LEU A 329 4.57 -5.95 16.19
CA LEU A 329 4.59 -7.35 15.73
C LEU A 329 3.54 -8.19 16.45
N ILE A 330 3.34 -8.00 17.76
CA ILE A 330 2.28 -8.68 18.53
C ILE A 330 0.90 -8.29 17.98
N THR A 331 0.66 -6.99 17.73
CA THR A 331 -0.59 -6.48 17.16
C THR A 331 -0.90 -7.19 15.83
N SER A 332 0.11 -7.31 14.96
CA SER A 332 -0.02 -7.98 13.66
C SER A 332 -0.33 -9.47 13.82
N LYS A 333 0.35 -10.17 14.72
CA LYS A 333 0.10 -11.60 15.01
C LYS A 333 -1.32 -11.84 15.52
N VAL A 334 -1.79 -11.01 16.46
CA VAL A 334 -3.16 -11.12 17.01
C VAL A 334 -4.18 -10.89 15.90
N ARG A 335 -4.02 -9.84 15.07
CA ARG A 335 -4.92 -9.56 13.95
C ARG A 335 -5.00 -10.74 12.99
N THR A 336 -3.86 -11.30 12.57
CA THR A 336 -3.83 -12.44 11.65
C THR A 336 -4.51 -13.68 12.24
N ARG A 337 -4.29 -13.97 13.53
CA ARG A 337 -4.95 -15.12 14.19
C ARG A 337 -6.45 -14.92 14.32
N LEU A 338 -6.93 -13.70 14.60
CA LEU A 338 -8.36 -13.40 14.63
C LEU A 338 -9.02 -13.58 13.25
N MET A 339 -8.34 -13.22 12.16
CA MET A 339 -8.84 -13.41 10.79
C MET A 339 -8.99 -14.89 10.43
N ASN A 340 -8.15 -15.76 11.01
CA ASN A 340 -8.19 -17.20 10.78
C ASN A 340 -9.10 -17.95 11.76
N GLN A 341 -9.71 -17.26 12.74
CA GLN A 341 -10.60 -17.87 13.71
C GLN A 341 -12.05 -17.84 13.21
N ASN A 342 -12.62 -19.03 13.01
CA ASN A 342 -14.05 -19.16 12.70
C ASN A 342 -14.92 -18.62 13.83
N GLY A 343 -15.96 -17.86 13.47
CA GLY A 343 -16.90 -17.26 14.43
C GLY A 343 -16.42 -15.95 15.06
N VAL A 344 -15.31 -15.37 14.59
CA VAL A 344 -14.83 -14.05 15.02
C VAL A 344 -14.90 -13.07 13.84
N PRO A 345 -15.66 -11.96 13.95
CA PRO A 345 -15.72 -10.95 12.89
C PRO A 345 -14.49 -10.04 12.95
N ALA A 346 -13.33 -10.53 12.51
CA ALA A 346 -12.05 -9.83 12.64
C ALA A 346 -12.05 -8.41 12.04
N GLY A 347 -12.79 -8.18 10.95
CA GLY A 347 -12.96 -6.86 10.33
C GLY A 347 -13.71 -5.83 11.21
N SER A 348 -14.42 -6.30 12.24
CA SER A 348 -15.16 -5.46 13.20
C SER A 348 -14.45 -5.34 14.56
N ILE A 349 -13.18 -5.70 14.63
CA ILE A 349 -12.35 -5.63 15.83
C ILE A 349 -11.12 -4.78 15.55
N ARG A 350 -10.99 -3.67 16.27
CA ARG A 350 -9.78 -2.86 16.29
C ARG A 350 -8.86 -3.41 17.38
N VAL A 351 -7.66 -3.83 16.98
CA VAL A 351 -6.63 -4.38 17.87
C VAL A 351 -5.51 -3.36 18.00
N THR A 352 -5.08 -3.09 19.23
CA THR A 352 -3.90 -2.26 19.56
C THR A 352 -3.13 -2.95 20.67
N THR A 353 -1.80 -3.01 20.58
CA THR A 353 -0.97 -3.58 21.66
C THR A 353 0.02 -2.53 22.15
N GLU A 354 0.11 -2.40 23.48
CA GLU A 354 1.08 -1.55 24.16
C GLU A 354 1.64 -2.26 25.38
N ARG A 355 2.97 -2.34 25.48
CA ARG A 355 3.72 -3.03 26.54
C ARG A 355 3.21 -4.45 26.79
N GLY A 356 3.01 -5.22 25.73
CA GLY A 356 2.45 -6.57 25.80
C GLY A 356 0.99 -6.64 26.27
N THR A 357 0.32 -5.53 26.56
CA THR A 357 -1.13 -5.50 26.76
C THR A 357 -1.82 -5.30 25.42
N THR A 358 -2.69 -6.23 25.04
CA THR A 358 -3.50 -6.12 23.84
C THR A 358 -4.91 -5.66 24.18
N TYR A 359 -5.34 -4.58 23.54
CA TYR A 359 -6.67 -3.99 23.66
C TYR A 359 -7.50 -4.40 22.44
N LEU A 360 -8.67 -4.99 22.71
CA LEU A 360 -9.66 -5.34 21.70
C LEU A 360 -10.81 -4.36 21.79
N MET A 361 -11.01 -3.55 20.76
CA MET A 361 -12.17 -2.66 20.64
C MET A 361 -13.12 -3.19 19.57
N GLY A 362 -14.42 -3.18 19.85
CA GLY A 362 -15.39 -3.77 18.93
C GLY A 362 -16.83 -3.67 19.42
N ARG A 363 -17.78 -4.00 18.53
CA ARG A 363 -19.16 -4.32 18.92
C ARG A 363 -19.42 -5.78 18.57
N LEU A 364 -19.47 -6.62 19.59
CA LEU A 364 -19.42 -8.09 19.44
C LEU A 364 -20.48 -8.75 20.32
N THR A 365 -20.91 -9.95 19.94
CA THR A 365 -21.74 -10.78 20.82
C THR A 365 -20.91 -11.32 21.99
N ALA A 366 -21.57 -11.88 23.01
CA ALA A 366 -20.86 -12.52 24.12
C ALA A 366 -19.96 -13.67 23.65
N THR A 367 -20.45 -14.47 22.69
CA THR A 367 -19.73 -15.59 22.07
C THR A 367 -18.52 -15.10 21.27
N GLU A 368 -18.70 -14.11 20.39
CA GLU A 368 -17.62 -13.50 19.61
C GLU A 368 -16.54 -12.89 20.51
N THR A 369 -16.97 -12.23 21.59
CA THR A 369 -16.07 -11.63 22.58
C THR A 369 -15.21 -12.67 23.29
N ALA A 370 -15.81 -13.79 23.70
CA ALA A 370 -15.08 -14.88 24.36
C ALA A 370 -14.02 -15.48 23.41
N LEU A 371 -14.41 -15.76 22.17
CA LEU A 371 -13.51 -16.31 21.15
C LEU A 371 -12.35 -15.36 20.82
N ALA A 372 -12.65 -14.07 20.56
CA ALA A 372 -11.63 -13.07 20.26
C ALA A 372 -10.66 -12.87 21.43
N THR A 373 -11.16 -12.91 22.66
CA THR A 373 -10.33 -12.81 23.87
C THR A 373 -9.40 -14.00 23.99
N GLU A 374 -9.88 -15.21 23.73
CA GLU A 374 -9.06 -16.42 23.83
C GLU A 374 -7.95 -16.44 22.77
N VAL A 375 -8.28 -16.10 21.53
CA VAL A 375 -7.28 -15.98 20.45
C VAL A 375 -6.19 -14.97 20.82
N ALA A 376 -6.57 -13.81 21.33
CA ALA A 376 -5.60 -12.80 21.77
C ALA A 376 -4.71 -13.32 22.92
N ARG A 377 -5.30 -13.99 23.92
CA ARG A 377 -4.56 -14.54 25.06
C ARG A 377 -3.57 -15.64 24.68
N GLN A 378 -3.91 -16.46 23.69
CA GLN A 378 -3.04 -17.54 23.20
C GLN A 378 -1.96 -17.05 22.23
N THR A 379 -1.91 -15.76 21.92
CA THR A 379 -0.91 -15.20 20.99
C THR A 379 0.41 -14.91 21.67
N ASP A 380 1.50 -15.42 21.09
CA ASP A 380 2.85 -15.29 21.64
C ASP A 380 3.25 -13.82 21.77
N GLY A 381 3.64 -13.44 22.99
CA GLY A 381 4.02 -12.07 23.35
C GLY A 381 2.89 -11.26 24.00
N VAL A 382 1.64 -11.74 24.00
CA VAL A 382 0.55 -11.10 24.74
C VAL A 382 0.66 -11.44 26.23
N GLN A 383 0.78 -10.42 27.07
CA GLN A 383 0.88 -10.54 28.53
C GLN A 383 -0.46 -10.28 29.23
N ARG A 384 -1.27 -9.36 28.68
CA ARG A 384 -2.58 -8.98 29.21
C ARG A 384 -3.54 -8.68 28.07
N VAL A 385 -4.81 -9.03 28.22
CA VAL A 385 -5.86 -8.67 27.26
C VAL A 385 -6.90 -7.79 27.95
N VAL A 386 -7.19 -6.64 27.35
CA VAL A 386 -8.21 -5.69 27.81
C VAL A 386 -9.31 -5.62 26.76
N ARG A 387 -10.55 -5.73 27.23
CA ARG A 387 -11.74 -5.73 26.38
C ARG A 387 -12.41 -4.37 26.48
N VAL A 388 -12.41 -3.63 25.39
CA VAL A 388 -13.15 -2.38 25.23
C VAL A 388 -14.27 -2.63 24.21
N ILE A 389 -15.15 -3.57 24.57
CA ILE A 389 -16.16 -4.13 23.67
C ILE A 389 -17.54 -3.71 24.15
N ASP A 390 -18.35 -3.20 23.25
CA ASP A 390 -19.78 -3.02 23.50
C ASP A 390 -20.52 -4.29 23.07
N LEU A 391 -21.20 -4.94 24.01
CA LEU A 391 -21.93 -6.17 23.75
C LEU A 391 -23.17 -5.88 22.91
N ILE A 392 -23.34 -6.64 21.84
CA ILE A 392 -24.55 -6.65 21.00
C ILE A 392 -25.30 -7.97 21.21
N ALA A 393 -26.62 -7.94 21.00
CA ALA A 393 -27.47 -9.12 21.14
C ALA A 393 -27.03 -10.22 20.16
N ASP A 394 -27.10 -11.48 20.62
CA ASP A 394 -26.80 -12.63 19.79
C ASP A 394 -27.97 -12.85 18.81
N PRO A 395 -27.76 -12.82 17.47
CA PRO A 395 -28.85 -13.02 16.52
C PRO A 395 -29.54 -14.40 16.65
N ALA A 396 -28.92 -15.36 17.34
CA ALA A 396 -29.49 -16.68 17.63
C ALA A 396 -30.31 -16.76 18.94
N GLY A 397 -30.36 -15.70 19.75
CA GLY A 397 -30.96 -15.71 21.09
C GLY A 397 -32.39 -15.16 21.21
N ALA A 398 -33.05 -14.81 20.10
CA ALA A 398 -34.44 -14.29 20.10
C ALA A 398 -35.52 -15.38 19.95
N ALA A 399 -35.16 -16.65 20.17
CA ALA A 399 -36.08 -17.77 20.22
C ALA A 399 -35.81 -18.60 21.49
N ALA A 400 -36.40 -18.18 22.60
CA ALA A 400 -36.62 -18.99 23.79
C ALA A 400 -38.02 -18.72 24.32
#